data_AF-A0A9Q3JC37-F1
#
_entry.id   AF-A0A9Q3JC37-F1
#
_cell.length_a   1.000
_cell.length_b   1.000
_cell.length_c   1.000
_cell.angle_alpha   90.00
_cell.angle_beta   90.00
_cell.angle_gamma   90.00
#
_symmetry.space_group_name_H-M   'P 1'
#
loop_
_entity.id
_entity.type
_entity.pdbx_description
1 polymer ?
#
loop_
_entity_poly.entity_id
_entity_poly.type
_entity_poly.pdbx_seq_one_letter_code
_entity_poly.pdbx_strand_id
1 'polypeptide(L)'
;MAVKSKWIINCFDISVAYLHSKLDEEIYVSAPIEFRPEWTGKVTKLNKAMYGLKQEGQFWWLHFQSIMLKLNFIAEELDQLIYCCTKGETIIYLWMNVDDGVIFSNDQEAVSKLRIQLTEDFKVKWEDKLTRIVEINFKQEDNKLVLSQTDFARQIIQHFERKSNSPLLQTLSVLPETKLQTSQGIPIEQKWYQSIIGSLYYLVLGTRADLS
;
A
#
# COMPACT_ATOMS: atom_id res chain seq x y z
N MET A 1 20.34 -6.52 -1.04
CA MET A 1 21.05 -7.79 -0.75
C MET A 1 20.44 -8.96 -1.51
N ALA A 2 19.12 -9.20 -1.41
CA ALA A 2 18.43 -10.30 -2.09
C ALA A 2 18.81 -10.48 -3.57
N VAL A 3 18.77 -9.42 -4.39
CA VAL A 3 19.14 -9.50 -5.82
C VAL A 3 20.60 -9.93 -6.03
N LYS A 4 21.54 -9.38 -5.25
CA LYS A 4 22.97 -9.76 -5.31
C LYS A 4 23.19 -11.21 -4.87
N SER A 5 22.42 -11.66 -3.88
CA SER A 5 22.47 -13.03 -3.35
C SER A 5 21.61 -14.01 -4.15
N LYS A 6 20.99 -13.58 -5.27
CA LYS A 6 20.09 -14.38 -6.10
C LYS A 6 18.95 -15.06 -5.33
N TRP A 7 18.43 -14.37 -4.31
CA TRP A 7 17.28 -14.83 -3.56
C TRP A 7 16.02 -14.80 -4.43
N ILE A 8 15.08 -15.66 -4.08
CA ILE A 8 13.75 -15.71 -4.68
C ILE A 8 13.00 -14.48 -4.25
N ILE A 9 12.30 -13.86 -5.20
CA ILE A 9 11.45 -12.69 -4.98
C ILE A 9 10.08 -13.00 -5.56
N ASN A 10 9.07 -13.14 -4.71
CA ASN A 10 7.69 -13.37 -5.15
C ASN A 10 6.82 -12.27 -4.57
N CYS A 11 5.83 -11.83 -5.34
CA CYS A 11 4.83 -10.87 -4.90
C CYS A 11 3.49 -11.56 -4.75
N PHE A 12 2.64 -10.96 -3.94
CA PHE A 12 1.28 -11.43 -3.77
C PHE A 12 0.34 -10.28 -3.44
N ASP A 13 -0.93 -10.49 -3.74
CA ASP A 13 -2.03 -9.58 -3.46
C ASP A 13 -3.14 -10.37 -2.73
N ILE A 14 -3.56 -9.89 -1.57
CA ILE A 14 -4.64 -10.48 -0.79
C ILE A 14 -5.96 -9.84 -1.20
N SER A 15 -6.80 -10.63 -1.86
CA SER A 15 -8.12 -10.18 -2.30
C SER A 15 -9.00 -9.79 -1.11
N VAL A 16 -9.42 -8.53 -1.08
CA VAL A 16 -10.38 -8.01 -0.10
C VAL A 16 -9.90 -8.16 1.36
N ALA A 17 -8.64 -7.79 1.60
CA ALA A 17 -7.94 -7.88 2.89
C ALA A 17 -8.82 -7.60 4.13
N TYR A 18 -9.51 -6.46 4.19
CA TYR A 18 -10.32 -6.10 5.36
C TYR A 18 -11.44 -7.11 5.68
N LEU A 19 -12.04 -7.74 4.66
CA LEU A 19 -13.10 -8.74 4.85
C LEU A 19 -12.59 -10.10 5.36
N HIS A 20 -11.29 -10.26 5.59
CA HIS A 20 -10.76 -11.41 6.32
C HIS A 20 -10.80 -11.20 7.83
N SER A 21 -10.72 -9.95 8.31
CA SER A 21 -10.72 -9.63 9.73
C SER A 21 -12.12 -9.62 10.35
N LYS A 22 -12.22 -10.20 11.56
CA LYS A 22 -13.43 -10.09 12.38
C LYS A 22 -13.44 -8.74 13.09
N LEU A 23 -14.64 -8.26 13.40
CA LEU A 23 -14.82 -7.09 14.25
C LEU A 23 -14.85 -7.54 15.70
N ASP A 24 -14.05 -6.88 16.54
CA ASP A 24 -14.10 -7.05 18.00
C ASP A 24 -15.17 -6.14 18.65
N GLU A 25 -15.82 -5.29 17.85
CA GLU A 25 -16.82 -4.32 18.27
C GLU A 25 -18.14 -4.51 17.52
N GLU A 26 -19.26 -4.15 18.15
CA GLU A 26 -20.57 -4.13 17.48
C GLU A 26 -20.74 -2.86 16.67
N ILE A 27 -20.51 -2.96 15.37
CA ILE A 27 -20.70 -1.86 14.42
C ILE A 27 -21.98 -2.08 13.63
N TYR A 28 -22.84 -1.06 13.62
CA TYR A 28 -24.04 -1.02 12.80
C TYR A 28 -23.88 0.06 11.72
N VAL A 29 -24.28 -0.27 10.50
CA VAL A 29 -24.29 0.68 9.38
C VAL A 29 -25.68 0.78 8.78
N SER A 30 -25.95 1.90 8.10
CA SER A 30 -27.16 2.04 7.30
C SER A 30 -27.22 0.92 6.27
N ALA A 31 -28.39 0.28 6.15
CA ALA A 31 -28.59 -0.73 5.13
C ALA A 31 -28.40 -0.11 3.74
N PRO A 32 -27.76 -0.81 2.79
CA PRO A 32 -27.52 -0.32 1.43
C PRO A 32 -28.82 -0.33 0.61
N ILE A 33 -29.68 0.67 0.85
CA ILE A 33 -31.02 0.78 0.24
C ILE A 33 -30.95 0.93 -1.28
N GLU A 34 -29.83 1.41 -1.82
CA GLU A 34 -29.58 1.54 -3.26
C GLU A 34 -29.55 0.18 -3.96
N PHE A 35 -29.13 -0.87 -3.24
CA PHE A 35 -29.10 -2.24 -3.75
C PHE A 35 -30.30 -3.07 -3.27
N ARG A 36 -30.87 -2.71 -2.12
CA ARG A 36 -31.98 -3.39 -1.45
C ARG A 36 -33.00 -2.40 -0.90
N PRO A 37 -33.87 -1.81 -1.75
CA PRO A 37 -34.85 -0.82 -1.31
C PRO A 37 -35.80 -1.34 -0.22
N GLU A 38 -36.05 -2.64 -0.17
CA GLU A 38 -36.83 -3.33 0.87
C GLU A 38 -36.20 -3.27 2.28
N TRP A 39 -34.97 -2.76 2.40
CA TRP A 39 -34.29 -2.56 3.68
C TRP A 39 -34.40 -1.13 4.21
N THR A 40 -35.25 -0.30 3.60
CA THR A 40 -35.54 1.05 4.09
C THR A 40 -35.92 1.03 5.58
N GLY A 41 -35.25 1.87 6.38
CA GLY A 41 -35.46 1.95 7.84
C GLY A 41 -34.78 0.86 8.66
N LYS A 42 -33.98 -0.02 8.05
CA LYS A 42 -33.19 -1.05 8.74
C LYS A 42 -31.73 -0.64 8.88
N VAL A 43 -31.06 -1.24 9.86
CA VAL A 43 -29.61 -1.19 10.05
C VAL A 43 -29.03 -2.59 9.90
N THR A 44 -27.80 -2.69 9.41
CA THR A 44 -27.07 -3.96 9.30
C THR A 44 -25.96 -4.00 10.33
N LYS A 45 -25.85 -5.11 11.04
CA LYS A 45 -24.69 -5.40 11.89
C LYS A 45 -23.57 -5.94 11.02
N LEU A 46 -22.40 -5.33 11.10
CA LEU A 46 -21.21 -5.84 10.43
C LEU A 46 -20.62 -7.00 11.24
N ASN A 47 -20.30 -8.09 10.55
CA ASN A 47 -19.63 -9.25 11.14
C ASN A 47 -18.11 -9.25 10.89
N LYS A 48 -17.67 -8.46 9.91
CA LYS A 48 -16.28 -8.35 9.45
C LYS A 48 -15.96 -6.91 9.09
N ALA A 49 -14.68 -6.54 9.14
CA ALA A 49 -14.29 -5.21 8.72
C ALA A 49 -14.53 -5.03 7.22
N MET A 50 -14.90 -3.82 6.83
CA MET A 50 -15.12 -3.42 5.45
C MET A 50 -14.55 -2.02 5.26
N TYR A 51 -14.16 -1.68 4.04
CA TYR A 51 -13.65 -0.35 3.69
C TYR A 51 -14.56 0.79 4.17
N GLY A 52 -13.95 1.85 4.72
CA GLY A 52 -14.61 3.03 5.25
C GLY A 52 -14.83 3.05 6.78
N LEU A 53 -14.55 1.96 7.49
CA LEU A 53 -14.46 1.94 8.95
C LEU A 53 -13.13 2.54 9.42
N LYS A 54 -13.18 3.34 10.48
CA LYS A 54 -11.98 3.98 11.04
C LYS A 54 -10.92 2.98 11.53
N GLN A 55 -11.36 1.79 11.95
CA GLN A 55 -10.53 0.76 12.58
C GLN A 55 -10.24 -0.46 11.69
N GLU A 56 -10.67 -0.46 10.42
CA GLU A 56 -10.47 -1.60 9.50
C GLU A 56 -9.00 -2.00 9.33
N GLY A 57 -8.11 -1.02 9.18
CA GLY A 57 -6.68 -1.25 9.02
C GLY A 57 -6.08 -1.94 10.24
N GLN A 58 -6.52 -1.56 11.43
CA GLN A 58 -6.04 -2.16 12.68
C GLN A 58 -6.52 -3.60 12.82
N PHE A 59 -7.80 -3.89 12.56
CA PHE A 59 -8.33 -5.25 12.63
C PHE A 59 -7.69 -6.19 11.61
N TRP A 60 -7.45 -5.68 10.39
CA TRP A 60 -6.71 -6.44 9.39
C TRP A 60 -5.28 -6.71 9.82
N TRP A 61 -4.56 -5.70 10.29
CA TRP A 61 -3.18 -5.87 10.74
C TRP A 61 -3.07 -6.87 11.91
N LEU A 62 -3.94 -6.78 12.92
CA LEU A 62 -3.99 -7.74 14.03
C LEU A 62 -4.30 -9.17 13.54
N HIS A 63 -5.26 -9.31 12.63
CA HIS A 63 -5.62 -10.61 12.08
C HIS A 63 -4.44 -11.22 11.30
N PHE A 64 -3.83 -10.45 10.40
CA PHE A 64 -2.68 -10.87 9.62
C PHE A 64 -1.49 -11.24 10.53
N GLN A 65 -1.15 -10.38 11.50
CA GLN A 65 -0.10 -10.65 12.48
C GLN A 65 -0.37 -11.96 13.24
N SER A 66 -1.61 -12.23 13.64
CA SER A 66 -1.97 -13.47 14.33
C SER A 66 -1.72 -14.73 13.50
N ILE A 67 -1.90 -14.64 12.18
CA ILE A 67 -1.63 -15.74 11.23
C ILE A 67 -0.13 -15.89 11.05
N MET A 68 0.59 -14.79 10.84
CA MET A 68 2.05 -14.79 10.73
C MET A 68 2.73 -15.40 11.97
N LEU A 69 2.26 -15.06 13.17
CA LEU A 69 2.77 -15.66 14.42
C LEU A 69 2.56 -17.18 14.46
N LYS A 70 1.41 -17.69 13.99
CA LYS A 70 1.17 -19.15 13.90
C LYS A 70 2.09 -19.83 12.89
N LEU A 71 2.51 -19.10 11.86
CA LEU A 71 3.48 -19.55 10.86
C LEU A 71 4.94 -19.37 11.32
N ASN A 72 5.18 -18.99 12.58
CA ASN A 72 6.48 -18.72 13.20
C ASN A 72 7.22 -17.51 12.60
N PHE A 73 6.48 -16.56 12.02
CA PHE A 73 7.03 -15.27 11.65
C PHE A 73 6.97 -14.29 12.80
N ILE A 74 8.00 -13.46 12.91
CA ILE A 74 8.09 -12.38 13.88
C ILE A 74 8.15 -11.07 13.11
N ALA A 75 7.34 -10.08 13.51
CA ALA A 75 7.40 -8.74 12.95
C ALA A 75 8.69 -8.05 13.41
N GLU A 76 9.37 -7.34 12.52
CA GLU A 76 10.56 -6.55 12.83
C GLU A 76 10.21 -5.39 13.77
N GLU A 77 11.10 -5.07 14.71
CA GLU A 77 10.88 -4.03 15.72
C GLU A 77 10.84 -2.63 15.10
N LEU A 78 11.68 -2.40 14.09
CA LEU A 78 11.83 -1.12 13.41
C LEU A 78 10.73 -0.87 12.36
N ASP A 79 10.17 -1.94 11.79
CA ASP A 79 9.15 -1.86 10.76
C ASP A 79 8.18 -3.04 10.87
N GLN A 80 7.00 -2.78 11.42
CA GLN A 80 5.95 -3.77 11.62
C GLN A 80 5.26 -4.24 10.32
N LEU A 81 5.70 -3.72 9.17
CA LEU A 81 5.32 -4.22 7.84
C LEU A 81 6.24 -5.36 7.37
N ILE A 82 7.39 -5.55 8.01
CA ILE A 82 8.35 -6.61 7.71
C ILE A 82 8.21 -7.74 8.73
N TYR A 83 8.14 -8.97 8.23
CA TYR A 83 8.11 -10.20 8.99
C TYR A 83 9.30 -11.07 8.60
N CYS A 84 9.96 -11.68 9.59
CA CYS A 84 11.07 -12.59 9.38
C CYS A 84 10.76 -13.97 9.97
N CYS A 85 11.13 -15.02 9.24
CA CYS A 85 11.15 -16.39 9.74
C CYS A 85 12.47 -17.04 9.35
N THR A 86 13.21 -17.53 10.36
CA THR A 86 14.48 -18.22 10.16
C THR A 86 14.39 -19.62 10.78
N LYS A 87 14.74 -20.64 9.99
CA LYS A 87 14.77 -22.03 10.43
C LYS A 87 16.03 -22.72 9.90
N GLY A 88 17.04 -22.86 10.76
CA GLY A 88 18.35 -23.34 10.34
C GLY A 88 18.99 -22.34 9.37
N GLU A 89 19.31 -22.79 8.16
CA GLU A 89 19.86 -21.94 7.10
C GLU A 89 18.79 -21.26 6.23
N THR A 90 17.53 -21.68 6.35
CA THR A 90 16.41 -21.11 5.58
C THR A 90 15.98 -19.79 6.21
N ILE A 91 15.89 -18.73 5.38
CA ILE A 91 15.48 -17.39 5.78
C ILE A 91 14.38 -16.92 4.84
N ILE A 92 13.26 -16.46 5.41
CA ILE A 92 12.18 -15.80 4.68
C ILE A 92 11.94 -14.42 5.29
N TYR A 93 12.01 -13.38 4.47
CA TYR A 93 11.44 -12.07 4.77
C TYR A 93 10.15 -11.89 3.99
N LEU A 94 9.13 -11.36 4.64
CA LEU A 94 7.87 -10.97 4.04
C LEU A 94 7.60 -9.51 4.39
N TRP A 95 7.46 -8.67 3.38
CA TRP A 95 6.98 -7.30 3.54
C TRP A 95 5.51 -7.23 3.10
N MET A 96 4.67 -6.48 3.81
CA MET A 96 3.26 -6.31 3.49
C MET A 96 2.79 -4.88 3.72
N ASN A 97 2.09 -4.33 2.74
CA ASN A 97 1.34 -3.09 2.86
C ASN A 97 -0.12 -3.33 2.52
N VAL A 98 -0.97 -3.45 3.55
CA VAL A 98 -2.39 -3.78 3.42
C VAL A 98 -2.60 -5.12 2.68
N ASP A 99 -2.91 -5.09 1.39
CA ASP A 99 -3.19 -6.23 0.52
C ASP A 99 -1.96 -6.67 -0.31
N ASP A 100 -1.08 -5.74 -0.65
CA ASP A 100 0.14 -5.97 -1.41
C ASP A 100 1.28 -6.54 -0.53
N GLY A 101 1.96 -7.60 -0.99
CA GLY A 101 3.10 -8.17 -0.27
C GLY A 101 4.25 -8.66 -1.15
N VAL A 102 5.45 -8.72 -0.58
CA VAL A 102 6.67 -9.25 -1.22
C VAL A 102 7.35 -10.24 -0.29
N ILE A 103 7.77 -11.36 -0.84
CA ILE A 103 8.54 -12.39 -0.16
C ILE A 103 9.95 -12.42 -0.73
N PHE A 104 10.94 -12.44 0.15
CA PHE A 104 12.34 -12.67 -0.16
C PHE A 104 12.82 -13.91 0.58
N SER A 105 13.40 -14.88 -0.13
CA SER A 105 13.88 -16.12 0.50
C SER A 105 15.10 -16.68 -0.20
N ASN A 106 15.97 -17.36 0.55
CA ASN A 106 17.05 -18.17 -0.02
C ASN A 106 16.63 -19.61 -0.39
N ASP A 107 15.39 -20.00 -0.09
CA ASP A 107 14.87 -21.36 -0.25
C ASP A 107 13.50 -21.37 -0.95
N GLN A 108 13.43 -22.05 -2.10
CA GLN A 108 12.23 -22.16 -2.95
C GLN A 108 11.16 -23.08 -2.37
N GLU A 109 11.57 -24.15 -1.69
CA GLU A 109 10.63 -25.08 -1.08
C GLU A 109 9.92 -24.42 0.10
N ALA A 110 10.66 -23.63 0.88
CA ALA A 110 10.11 -22.86 1.98
C ALA A 110 9.09 -21.81 1.51
N VAL A 111 9.37 -21.09 0.42
CA VAL A 111 8.40 -20.18 -0.22
C VAL A 111 7.17 -20.94 -0.70
N SER A 112 7.35 -22.11 -1.33
CA SER A 112 6.22 -22.90 -1.84
C SER A 112 5.30 -23.38 -0.72
N LYS A 113 5.86 -23.77 0.43
CA LYS A 113 5.09 -24.12 1.64
C LYS A 113 4.33 -22.91 2.18
N LEU A 114 5.00 -21.77 2.30
CA LEU A 114 4.36 -20.53 2.77
C LEU A 114 3.21 -20.11 1.85
N ARG A 115 3.34 -20.27 0.53
CA ARG A 115 2.27 -19.97 -0.43
C ARG A 115 1.01 -20.81 -0.16
N ILE A 116 1.19 -22.09 0.10
CA ILE A 116 0.08 -22.99 0.44
C ILE A 116 -0.58 -22.52 1.75
N GLN A 117 0.21 -22.31 2.80
CA GLN A 117 -0.28 -21.88 4.12
C GLN A 117 -1.05 -20.55 4.04
N LEU A 118 -0.52 -19.54 3.34
CA LEU A 118 -1.22 -18.27 3.16
C LEU A 118 -2.51 -18.41 2.33
N THR A 119 -2.55 -19.36 1.39
CA THR A 119 -3.75 -19.62 0.57
C THR A 119 -4.82 -20.41 1.33
N GLU A 120 -4.47 -21.06 2.44
CA GLU A 120 -5.45 -21.71 3.34
C GLU A 120 -6.26 -20.67 4.13
N ASP A 121 -5.62 -19.58 4.58
CA ASP A 121 -6.26 -18.51 5.35
C ASP A 121 -6.83 -17.37 4.46
N PHE A 122 -6.22 -17.13 3.30
CA PHE A 122 -6.52 -15.97 2.46
C PHE A 122 -6.77 -16.34 1.00
N LYS A 123 -7.56 -15.50 0.31
CA LYS A 123 -7.64 -15.54 -1.14
C LYS A 123 -6.49 -14.72 -1.71
N VAL A 124 -5.44 -15.41 -2.19
CA VAL A 124 -4.19 -14.77 -2.62
C VAL A 124 -3.99 -14.89 -4.13
N LYS A 125 -3.62 -13.78 -4.77
CA LYS A 125 -3.08 -13.75 -6.14
C LYS A 125 -1.56 -13.71 -6.05
N TRP A 126 -0.88 -14.64 -6.72
CA TRP A 126 0.57 -14.75 -6.68
C TRP A 126 1.22 -14.27 -7.98
N GLU A 127 2.39 -13.64 -7.85
CA GLU A 127 3.24 -13.25 -8.97
C GLU A 127 4.71 -13.63 -8.68
N ASP A 128 5.32 -14.42 -9.56
CA ASP A 128 6.68 -14.95 -9.34
C ASP A 128 7.79 -13.93 -9.58
N LYS A 129 7.42 -12.70 -9.97
CA LYS A 129 8.36 -11.61 -10.27
C LYS A 129 7.86 -10.31 -9.65
N LEU A 130 8.79 -9.57 -9.05
CA LEU A 130 8.54 -8.20 -8.61
C LEU A 130 8.55 -7.27 -9.82
N THR A 131 7.35 -6.95 -10.32
CA THR A 131 7.16 -6.05 -11.46
C THR A 131 6.59 -4.71 -11.03
N ARG A 132 5.66 -4.73 -10.07
CA ARG A 132 5.02 -3.53 -9.52
C ARG A 132 4.55 -3.81 -8.11
N ILE A 133 4.76 -2.86 -7.20
CA ILE A 133 4.10 -2.87 -5.89
C ILE A 133 3.88 -1.42 -5.44
N VAL A 134 2.70 -1.14 -4.88
CA VAL A 134 2.29 0.21 -4.44
C VAL A 134 2.67 1.29 -5.45
N GLU A 135 2.23 1.18 -6.71
CA GLU A 135 2.53 2.17 -7.77
C GLU A 135 4.02 2.39 -8.12
N ILE A 136 4.94 1.58 -7.57
CA ILE A 136 6.36 1.58 -7.94
C ILE A 136 6.58 0.40 -8.88
N ASN A 137 7.09 0.68 -10.08
CA ASN A 137 7.51 -0.35 -11.03
C ASN A 137 8.96 -0.78 -10.73
N PHE A 138 9.22 -2.06 -10.91
CA PHE A 138 10.51 -2.69 -10.68
C PHE A 138 10.98 -3.37 -11.95
N LYS A 139 12.25 -3.15 -12.29
CA LYS A 139 12.95 -3.85 -13.36
C LYS A 139 14.21 -4.48 -12.80
N GLN A 140 14.26 -5.81 -12.83
CA GLN A 140 15.45 -6.54 -12.44
C GLN A 140 16.45 -6.56 -13.59
N GLU A 141 17.66 -6.10 -13.33
CA GLU A 141 18.79 -6.09 -14.27
C GLU A 141 19.97 -6.76 -13.58
N ASP A 142 20.42 -7.94 -14.03
CA ASP A 142 21.52 -8.73 -13.46
C ASP A 142 21.68 -8.62 -11.92
N ASN A 143 22.49 -7.66 -11.44
CA ASN A 143 22.83 -7.45 -10.04
C ASN A 143 22.19 -6.19 -9.41
N LYS A 144 21.16 -5.64 -10.05
CA LYS A 144 20.50 -4.38 -9.70
C LYS A 144 18.99 -4.51 -9.83
N LEU A 145 18.30 -3.68 -9.06
CA LEU A 145 16.86 -3.49 -9.17
C LEU A 145 16.64 -2.00 -9.47
N VAL A 146 16.04 -1.72 -10.62
CA VAL A 146 15.70 -0.36 -11.04
C VAL A 146 14.27 -0.09 -10.65
N LEU A 147 14.05 0.97 -9.88
CA LEU A 147 12.74 1.41 -9.42
C LEU A 147 12.27 2.60 -10.28
N SER A 148 10.99 2.65 -10.61
CA SER A 148 10.42 3.76 -11.37
C SER A 148 8.96 4.01 -11.03
N GLN A 149 8.59 5.26 -10.81
CA GLN A 149 7.20 5.71 -10.68
C GLN A 149 6.74 6.51 -11.91
N THR A 150 7.28 6.23 -13.10
CA THR A 150 6.96 6.97 -14.33
C THR A 150 5.47 6.97 -14.64
N ASP A 151 4.79 5.85 -14.45
CA ASP A 151 3.35 5.75 -14.72
C ASP A 151 2.54 6.59 -13.75
N PHE A 152 2.89 6.55 -12.46
CA PHE A 152 2.25 7.38 -11.45
C PHE A 152 2.50 8.88 -11.69
N ALA A 153 3.73 9.27 -12.04
CA ALA A 153 4.04 10.64 -12.43
C ALA A 153 3.21 11.11 -13.64
N ARG A 154 3.04 10.24 -14.65
CA ARG A 154 2.20 10.54 -15.81
C ARG A 154 0.71 10.67 -15.43
N GLN A 155 0.22 9.85 -14.50
CA GLN A 155 -1.14 9.97 -13.97
C GLN A 155 -1.36 11.31 -13.25
N ILE A 156 -0.40 11.75 -12.43
CA ILE A 156 -0.44 13.06 -11.76
C ILE A 156 -0.55 14.18 -12.79
N ILE A 157 0.35 14.18 -13.79
CA ILE A 157 0.34 15.18 -14.86
C ILE A 157 -1.02 15.21 -15.55
N GLN A 158 -1.55 14.06 -15.99
CA GLN A 158 -2.85 14.00 -16.67
C GLN A 158 -4.03 14.44 -15.78
N HIS A 159 -3.97 14.15 -14.48
CA HIS A 159 -5.01 14.51 -13.53
C HIS A 159 -5.05 16.03 -13.28
N PHE A 160 -3.89 16.66 -13.13
CA PHE A 160 -3.78 18.07 -12.73
C PHE A 160 -3.61 19.05 -13.90
N GLU A 161 -3.06 18.64 -15.05
CA GLU A 161 -2.99 19.47 -16.27
C GLU A 161 -4.39 19.86 -16.76
N ARG A 162 -5.37 18.94 -16.68
CA ARG A 162 -6.77 19.21 -17.07
C ARG A 162 -7.44 20.32 -16.25
N LYS A 163 -6.90 20.67 -15.08
CA LYS A 163 -7.39 21.76 -14.22
C LYS A 163 -6.53 23.02 -14.29
N SER A 164 -5.35 22.95 -14.89
CA SER A 164 -4.41 24.07 -14.96
C SER A 164 -4.52 24.80 -16.30
N ASN A 165 -5.43 25.78 -16.39
CA ASN A 165 -5.41 26.80 -17.44
C ASN A 165 -4.37 27.91 -17.17
N SER A 166 -3.45 27.71 -16.22
CA SER A 166 -2.42 28.70 -15.91
C SER A 166 -1.14 28.47 -16.73
N PRO A 167 -0.52 29.54 -17.26
CA PRO A 167 0.79 29.43 -17.89
C PRO A 167 1.79 28.85 -16.89
N LEU A 168 2.63 27.93 -17.36
CA LEU A 168 3.73 27.35 -16.60
C LEU A 168 4.57 28.48 -16.00
N LEU A 169 4.39 28.76 -14.71
CA LEU A 169 5.28 29.65 -13.98
C LEU A 169 6.63 28.93 -13.86
N GLN A 170 7.60 29.37 -14.65
CA GLN A 170 9.03 29.08 -14.46
C GLN A 170 9.51 29.80 -13.20
N THR A 171 8.99 29.44 -12.04
CA THR A 171 9.62 29.80 -10.78
C THR A 171 10.23 28.53 -10.23
N LEU A 172 11.53 28.38 -10.48
CA LEU A 172 12.38 27.53 -9.66
C LEU A 172 12.09 27.92 -8.20
N SER A 173 11.55 26.97 -7.45
CA SER A 173 11.23 27.13 -6.03
C SER A 173 12.53 27.33 -5.25
N VAL A 174 13.00 28.56 -5.20
CA VAL A 174 13.72 29.06 -4.04
C VAL A 174 12.61 29.65 -3.17
N LEU A 175 12.33 29.06 -2.01
CA LEU A 175 11.55 29.74 -0.97
C LEU A 175 12.22 31.11 -0.84
N PRO A 176 11.58 32.21 -1.28
CA PRO A 176 12.25 33.48 -1.16
C PRO A 176 12.33 33.77 0.34
N GLU A 177 13.39 34.46 0.78
CA GLU A 177 13.50 34.98 2.15
C GLU A 177 12.37 35.97 2.50
N THR A 178 11.36 36.10 1.64
CA THR A 178 10.20 36.95 1.80
C THR A 178 9.24 36.36 2.83
N LYS A 179 8.82 37.23 3.75
CA LYS A 179 7.75 36.93 4.70
C LYS A 179 6.50 36.50 3.93
N LEU A 180 5.88 35.40 4.36
CA LEU A 180 4.59 34.97 3.87
C LEU A 180 3.59 36.13 3.96
N GLN A 181 2.93 36.45 2.85
CA GLN A 181 1.89 37.47 2.80
C GLN A 181 0.54 36.81 2.58
N THR A 182 -0.50 37.35 3.21
CA THR A 182 -1.87 36.91 2.98
C THR A 182 -2.26 37.28 1.55
N SER A 183 -2.52 36.26 0.72
CA SER A 183 -3.05 36.48 -0.63
C SER A 183 -4.45 37.09 -0.55
N GLN A 184 -4.68 38.16 -1.32
CA GLN A 184 -6.02 38.72 -1.57
C GLN A 184 -6.71 38.03 -2.76
N GLY A 185 -6.10 36.99 -3.34
CA GLY A 185 -6.63 36.24 -4.46
C GLY A 185 -7.74 35.25 -4.07
N ILE A 186 -8.31 34.60 -5.08
CA ILE A 186 -9.31 33.54 -4.88
C ILE A 186 -8.65 32.38 -4.11
N PRO A 187 -9.26 31.92 -3.00
CA PRO A 187 -8.76 30.76 -2.27
C PRO A 187 -8.66 29.53 -3.17
N ILE A 188 -7.53 28.82 -3.07
CA ILE A 188 -7.36 27.54 -3.77
C ILE A 188 -8.27 26.50 -3.10
N GLU A 189 -8.89 25.64 -3.91
CA GLU A 189 -9.67 24.52 -3.42
C GLU A 189 -8.79 23.59 -2.56
N GLN A 190 -9.09 23.50 -1.26
CA GLN A 190 -8.29 22.76 -0.29
C GLN A 190 -8.07 21.30 -0.69
N LYS A 191 -9.12 20.60 -1.15
CA LYS A 191 -9.04 19.19 -1.55
C LYS A 191 -8.12 19.00 -2.76
N TRP A 192 -8.20 19.89 -3.74
CA TRP A 192 -7.34 19.87 -4.91
C TRP A 192 -5.87 20.07 -4.51
N TYR A 193 -5.60 21.06 -3.64
CA TYR A 193 -4.26 21.34 -3.13
C TYR A 193 -3.69 20.17 -2.31
N GLN A 194 -4.48 19.61 -1.39
CA GLN A 194 -4.06 18.44 -0.60
C GLN A 194 -3.77 17.23 -1.48
N SER A 195 -4.58 17.01 -2.53
CA SER A 195 -4.41 15.91 -3.47
C SER A 195 -3.10 16.02 -4.27
N ILE A 196 -2.79 17.20 -4.81
CA ILE A 196 -1.55 17.41 -5.58
C ILE A 196 -0.32 17.29 -4.69
N ILE A 197 -0.33 17.90 -3.50
CA ILE A 197 0.78 17.80 -2.54
C ILE A 197 0.98 16.36 -2.09
N GLY A 198 -0.10 15.63 -1.76
CA GLY A 198 0.00 14.22 -1.38
C GLY A 198 0.59 13.34 -2.47
N SER A 199 0.19 13.56 -3.72
CA SER A 199 0.69 12.81 -4.87
C SER A 199 2.17 13.11 -5.17
N LEU A 200 2.58 14.38 -5.08
CA LEU A 200 3.98 14.78 -5.23
C LEU A 200 4.84 14.24 -4.09
N TYR A 201 4.35 14.30 -2.86
CA TYR A 201 5.03 13.76 -1.69
C TYR A 201 5.27 12.25 -1.83
N TYR A 202 4.30 11.52 -2.39
CA TYR A 202 4.46 10.10 -2.67
C TYR A 202 5.56 9.81 -3.71
N LEU A 203 5.71 10.65 -4.74
CA LEU A 203 6.84 10.56 -5.67
C LEU A 203 8.19 10.81 -4.98
N VAL A 204 8.24 11.81 -4.09
CA VAL A 204 9.45 12.17 -3.32
C VAL A 204 9.91 11.00 -2.47
N LEU A 205 9.00 10.40 -1.71
CA LEU A 205 9.30 9.25 -0.85
C LEU A 205 9.72 8.00 -1.63
N GLY A 206 9.17 7.80 -2.83
CA GLY A 206 9.42 6.60 -3.63
C GLY A 206 10.70 6.67 -4.46
N THR A 207 10.73 7.52 -5.48
CA THR A 207 11.79 7.50 -6.51
C THR A 207 12.33 8.88 -6.93
N ARG A 208 11.73 9.97 -6.43
CA ARG A 208 12.01 11.34 -6.88
C ARG A 208 12.41 12.26 -5.72
N ALA A 209 13.43 11.87 -4.97
CA ALA A 209 14.00 12.70 -3.91
C ALA A 209 14.48 14.07 -4.41
N ASP A 210 14.72 14.23 -5.71
CA ASP A 210 15.03 15.52 -6.34
C ASP A 210 13.87 16.53 -6.37
N LEU A 211 12.65 16.10 -6.03
CA LEU A 211 11.48 16.97 -5.88
C LEU A 211 11.29 17.51 -4.45
N SER A 212 12.17 17.15 -3.50
CA SER A 212 12.12 17.60 -2.10
C SER A 212 12.61 19.03 -1.90
#